data_AF-A0AAU2YAV4-F1
#
_entry.id   AF-A0AAU2YAV4-F1
#
_cell.length_a   1.000
_cell.length_b   1.000
_cell.length_c   1.000
_cell.angle_alpha   90.00
_cell.angle_beta   90.00
_cell.angle_gamma   90.00
#
_symmetry.space_group_name_H-M   'P 1'
#
loop_
_entity.id
_entity.type
_entity.pdbx_description
1 polymer ?
#
loop_
_entity_poly.entity_id
_entity_poly.type
_entity_poly.pdbx_seq_one_letter_code
_entity_poly.pdbx_strand_id
1 'polypeptide(L)'
;MYTLTPGYRIPALQRGLSRTETLMTKANAGLGSAVMMSAMITPPPVWTFAAVGAAAAVLNLAPGPRSLARWATVGYRHLRERSIPDTIAAHPGTTTTWALYPEHGTMQDPQRRAAFHSAFARALTFAGGQARNAGVQVHVTHHTTARDCTDHTQTITVHVPKGLISHPARVLDTMEGEFASLGALTPLTPDPVPAVTERGSGWAGLDDGRYVATARITAWPGETDGGLMPKLLLGPGTDRSLAVLYRPLPAGQSRRSAKWQRAASEAFVNDKVKQDAHDIASGTTHGELVQGAALVDLDAYLTVFGDSPETVTEARWQASLTADRHRIHLDWLAGQQHRAHVMTTPHGASTRKGAIL
;
A
#
# COMPACT_ATOMS: atom_id res chain seq x y z
N MET A 1 15.99 1.81 1.10
CA MET A 1 15.85 1.91 -0.38
C MET A 1 14.48 1.34 -0.77
N TYR A 2 13.63 2.07 -1.52
CA TYR A 2 12.31 1.55 -1.95
C TYR A 2 12.42 1.01 -3.37
N THR A 3 12.41 -0.31 -3.52
CA THR A 3 12.32 -0.97 -4.83
C THR A 3 10.88 -1.41 -5.06
N LEU A 4 10.17 -0.70 -5.93
CA LEU A 4 8.83 -1.05 -6.42
C LEU A 4 8.95 -1.69 -7.80
N THR A 5 9.90 -2.61 -7.95
CA THR A 5 9.97 -3.45 -9.15
C THR A 5 8.63 -4.17 -9.30
N PRO A 6 7.99 -4.16 -10.48
CA PRO A 6 6.83 -5.02 -10.75
C PRO A 6 7.33 -6.46 -10.92
N GLY A 7 7.85 -7.00 -9.83
CA GLY A 7 8.06 -8.42 -9.63
C GLY A 7 6.80 -9.00 -9.02
N TYR A 8 6.58 -10.29 -9.27
CA TYR A 8 5.57 -11.08 -8.58
C TYR A 8 5.43 -10.62 -7.13
N ARG A 9 4.25 -10.07 -6.78
CA ARG A 9 3.80 -10.08 -5.40
C ARG A 9 3.72 -11.55 -5.06
N ILE A 10 4.82 -12.06 -4.50
CA ILE A 10 4.77 -13.32 -3.78
C ILE A 10 3.57 -13.21 -2.85
N PRO A 11 2.88 -14.32 -2.56
CA PRO A 11 2.03 -14.39 -1.39
C PRO A 11 2.89 -14.20 -0.14
N ALA A 12 3.48 -13.01 0.04
CA ALA A 12 3.81 -12.44 1.32
C ALA A 12 2.47 -12.44 2.02
N LEU A 13 2.22 -13.53 2.77
CA LEU A 13 1.08 -13.78 3.63
C LEU A 13 0.13 -12.60 3.56
N GLN A 14 -0.79 -12.61 2.59
CA GLN A 14 -1.69 -11.48 2.37
C GLN A 14 -2.37 -11.26 3.72
N ARG A 15 -1.95 -10.25 4.47
CA ARG A 15 -2.56 -9.92 5.76
C ARG A 15 -3.63 -8.90 5.47
N GLY A 16 -4.80 -9.07 6.05
CA GLY A 16 -6.07 -8.51 5.55
C GLY A 16 -7.03 -9.55 5.00
N LEU A 17 -6.50 -10.75 4.78
CA LEU A 17 -7.28 -11.93 4.52
C LEU A 17 -8.15 -12.25 5.75
N SER A 18 -9.44 -12.49 5.51
CA SER A 18 -10.34 -13.12 6.46
C SER A 18 -9.70 -14.38 7.08
N ARG A 19 -10.20 -14.86 8.22
CA ARG A 19 -9.67 -16.09 8.84
C ARG A 19 -9.58 -17.25 7.85
N THR A 20 -10.56 -17.35 6.94
CA THR A 20 -10.62 -18.32 5.84
C THR A 20 -9.47 -18.16 4.86
N GLU A 21 -9.23 -16.94 4.39
CA GLU A 21 -8.16 -16.65 3.45
C GLU A 21 -6.76 -16.83 4.11
N THR A 22 -6.63 -16.53 5.41
CA THR A 22 -5.41 -16.78 6.19
C THR A 22 -5.12 -18.28 6.31
N LEU A 23 -6.16 -19.09 6.58
CA LEU A 23 -6.06 -20.54 6.67
C LEU A 23 -5.63 -21.14 5.30
N MET A 24 -6.24 -20.67 4.21
CA MET A 24 -5.87 -21.09 2.85
C MET A 24 -4.44 -20.71 2.51
N THR A 25 -3.97 -19.52 2.89
CA THR A 25 -2.58 -19.11 2.65
C THR A 25 -1.57 -19.97 3.41
N LYS A 26 -1.89 -20.36 4.66
CA LYS A 26 -1.06 -21.28 5.45
C LYS A 26 -1.03 -22.69 4.85
N ALA A 27 -2.18 -23.19 4.41
CA ALA A 27 -2.26 -24.48 3.71
C ALA A 27 -1.41 -24.49 2.44
N ASN A 28 -1.44 -23.40 1.67
CA ASN A 28 -0.63 -23.24 0.46
C ASN A 28 0.87 -23.21 0.74
N ALA A 29 1.29 -22.51 1.81
CA ALA A 29 2.70 -22.48 2.19
C ALA A 29 3.22 -23.87 2.57
N GLY A 30 2.41 -24.66 3.30
CA GLY A 30 2.74 -26.05 3.64
C GLY A 30 2.79 -26.99 2.43
N LEU A 31 1.84 -26.86 1.51
CA LEU A 31 1.80 -27.67 0.29
C LEU A 31 2.89 -27.27 -0.72
N GLY A 32 3.18 -25.97 -0.87
CA GLY A 32 4.28 -25.48 -1.70
C GLY A 32 5.65 -25.94 -1.21
N SER A 33 5.85 -26.01 0.11
CA SER A 33 7.05 -26.62 0.69
C SER A 33 7.14 -28.13 0.45
N ALA A 34 6.01 -28.84 0.44
CA ALA A 34 5.98 -30.27 0.13
C ALA A 34 6.28 -30.56 -1.35
N VAL A 35 5.82 -29.70 -2.27
CA VAL A 35 6.17 -29.78 -3.70
C VAL A 35 7.66 -29.52 -3.92
N MET A 36 8.24 -28.50 -3.28
CA MET A 36 9.69 -28.25 -3.35
C MET A 36 10.52 -29.40 -2.77
N MET A 37 10.07 -30.03 -1.67
CA MET A 37 10.74 -31.22 -1.13
C MET A 37 10.61 -32.45 -2.05
N SER A 38 9.49 -32.62 -2.75
CA SER A 38 9.29 -33.72 -3.68
C SER A 38 10.15 -33.61 -4.95
N ALA A 39 10.46 -32.38 -5.39
CA ALA A 39 11.35 -32.12 -6.52
C ALA A 39 12.83 -32.45 -6.24
N MET A 40 13.19 -32.66 -4.96
CA MET A 40 14.54 -33.06 -4.54
C MET A 40 14.73 -34.58 -4.45
N ILE A 41 13.70 -35.39 -4.73
CA ILE A 41 13.77 -36.86 -4.66
C ILE A 41 13.74 -37.44 -6.08
N THR A 42 14.80 -38.16 -6.45
CA THR A 42 14.91 -38.82 -7.76
C THR A 42 15.06 -40.34 -7.59
N PRO A 43 14.24 -41.18 -8.26
CA PRO A 43 13.09 -40.81 -9.08
C PRO A 43 11.89 -40.33 -8.24
N PRO A 44 11.10 -39.37 -8.73
CA PRO A 44 9.94 -38.87 -7.99
C PRO A 44 8.88 -39.98 -7.87
N PRO A 45 8.46 -40.35 -6.66
CA PRO A 45 7.42 -41.35 -6.46
C PRO A 45 6.06 -40.90 -7.06
N VAL A 46 5.21 -41.85 -7.44
CA VAL A 46 3.95 -41.60 -8.20
C VAL A 46 3.01 -40.60 -7.51
N TRP A 47 3.03 -40.53 -6.18
CA TRP A 47 2.23 -39.55 -5.41
C TRP A 47 2.62 -38.10 -5.69
N THR A 48 3.80 -37.85 -6.25
CA THR A 48 4.28 -36.52 -6.67
C THR A 48 3.38 -35.91 -7.75
N PHE A 49 2.86 -36.71 -8.68
CA PHE A 49 1.92 -36.23 -9.71
C PHE A 49 0.56 -35.82 -9.11
N ALA A 50 0.07 -36.58 -8.12
CA ALA A 50 -1.12 -36.22 -7.37
C ALA A 50 -0.89 -34.96 -6.52
N ALA A 51 0.30 -34.80 -5.93
CA ALA A 51 0.68 -33.59 -5.19
C ALA A 51 0.79 -32.35 -6.10
N VAL A 52 1.32 -32.50 -7.32
CA VAL A 52 1.37 -31.42 -8.33
C VAL A 52 -0.04 -31.07 -8.83
N GLY A 53 -0.90 -32.07 -9.08
CA GLY A 53 -2.30 -31.84 -9.45
C GLY A 53 -3.11 -31.16 -8.34
N ALA A 54 -2.93 -31.60 -7.09
CA ALA A 54 -3.52 -30.97 -5.92
C ALA A 54 -2.98 -29.55 -5.71
N ALA A 55 -1.68 -29.32 -5.91
CA ALA A 55 -1.08 -27.99 -5.84
C ALA A 55 -1.59 -27.06 -6.96
N ALA A 56 -1.83 -27.57 -8.17
CA ALA A 56 -2.40 -26.80 -9.28
C ALA A 56 -3.89 -26.47 -9.06
N ALA A 57 -4.69 -27.41 -8.55
CA ALA A 57 -6.08 -27.16 -8.16
C ALA A 57 -6.14 -26.14 -7.01
N VAL A 58 -5.27 -26.31 -6.00
CA VAL A 58 -5.12 -25.37 -4.90
C VAL A 58 -4.60 -24.02 -5.38
N LEU A 59 -3.69 -23.93 -6.36
CA LEU A 59 -3.22 -22.64 -6.93
C LEU A 59 -4.33 -21.89 -7.67
N ASN A 60 -5.25 -22.60 -8.33
CA ASN A 60 -6.44 -22.02 -8.95
C ASN A 60 -7.52 -21.61 -7.92
N LEU A 61 -7.53 -22.27 -6.75
CA LEU A 61 -8.36 -21.92 -5.59
C LEU A 61 -7.68 -20.94 -4.61
N ALA A 62 -6.36 -20.79 -4.67
CA ALA A 62 -5.51 -20.01 -3.77
C ALA A 62 -5.59 -18.54 -4.12
N PRO A 63 -5.45 -17.59 -3.19
CA PRO A 63 -5.59 -16.17 -3.49
C PRO A 63 -4.41 -15.59 -4.29
N GLY A 64 -4.32 -15.94 -5.57
CA GLY A 64 -3.51 -15.26 -6.59
C GLY A 64 -4.35 -14.23 -7.35
N PRO A 65 -3.74 -13.40 -8.22
CA PRO A 65 -4.45 -12.43 -9.05
C PRO A 65 -5.47 -13.06 -10.02
N ARG A 66 -5.47 -14.40 -10.18
CA ARG A 66 -6.36 -15.13 -11.10
C ARG A 66 -7.29 -16.14 -10.42
N SER A 67 -7.45 -16.11 -9.10
CA SER A 67 -8.16 -17.18 -8.41
C SER A 67 -9.64 -16.96 -8.22
N LEU A 68 -10.41 -18.04 -8.39
CA LEU A 68 -11.86 -18.04 -8.26
C LEU A 68 -12.31 -17.69 -6.83
N ALA A 69 -11.55 -18.12 -5.81
CA ALA A 69 -11.87 -17.80 -4.42
C ALA A 69 -11.69 -16.32 -4.10
N ARG A 70 -10.66 -15.67 -4.66
CA ARG A 70 -10.46 -14.22 -4.53
C ARG A 70 -11.58 -13.47 -5.25
N TRP A 71 -11.94 -13.87 -6.46
CA TRP A 71 -13.06 -13.25 -7.18
C TRP A 71 -14.38 -13.43 -6.46
N ALA A 72 -14.61 -14.58 -5.81
CA ALA A 72 -15.78 -14.81 -4.97
C ALA A 72 -15.78 -13.95 -3.70
N THR A 73 -14.65 -13.78 -3.00
CA THR A 73 -14.57 -12.90 -1.81
C THR A 73 -14.63 -11.41 -2.19
N VAL A 74 -14.03 -11.02 -3.32
CA VAL A 74 -14.16 -9.68 -3.90
C VAL A 74 -15.62 -9.42 -4.29
N GLY A 75 -16.27 -10.34 -4.99
CA GLY A 75 -17.67 -10.23 -5.39
C GLY A 75 -18.61 -10.16 -4.19
N TYR A 76 -18.39 -11.00 -3.17
CA TYR A 76 -19.15 -10.96 -1.92
C TYR A 76 -19.00 -9.61 -1.20
N ARG A 77 -17.78 -9.08 -1.08
CA ARG A 77 -17.54 -7.78 -0.44
C ARG A 77 -18.08 -6.62 -1.27
N HIS A 78 -17.97 -6.68 -2.60
CA HIS A 78 -18.59 -5.71 -3.51
C HIS A 78 -20.11 -5.65 -3.34
N LEU A 79 -20.75 -6.79 -3.06
CA LEU A 79 -22.20 -6.87 -2.81
C LEU A 79 -22.58 -6.46 -1.38
N ARG A 80 -21.78 -6.84 -0.37
CA ARG A 80 -22.11 -6.64 1.06
C ARG A 80 -21.62 -5.33 1.66
N GLU A 81 -20.51 -4.78 1.19
CA GLU A 81 -19.76 -3.70 1.85
C GLU A 81 -19.61 -2.48 0.90
N ARG A 82 -20.75 -1.98 0.42
CA ARG A 82 -20.85 -0.81 -0.49
C ARG A 82 -20.68 0.55 0.20
N SER A 83 -20.80 0.60 1.52
CA SER A 83 -20.51 1.77 2.36
C SER A 83 -19.32 1.47 3.26
N ILE A 84 -18.65 2.52 3.76
CA ILE A 84 -17.76 2.39 4.92
C ILE A 84 -18.63 1.94 6.10
N PRO A 85 -18.44 0.74 6.67
CA PRO A 85 -18.91 0.47 8.03
C PRO A 85 -18.04 1.28 8.99
N ASP A 86 -18.60 1.85 10.05
CA ASP A 86 -17.86 2.63 11.06
C ASP A 86 -16.57 1.93 11.53
N THR A 87 -16.59 0.60 11.55
CA THR A 87 -15.47 -0.28 11.91
C THR A 87 -14.24 -0.24 10.98
N ILE A 88 -14.34 0.32 9.77
CA ILE A 88 -13.20 0.45 8.84
C ILE A 88 -12.30 1.61 9.23
N ALA A 89 -12.85 2.75 9.66
CA ALA A 89 -12.09 3.92 10.09
C ALA A 89 -11.84 3.95 11.61
N ALA A 90 -12.71 3.31 12.41
CA ALA A 90 -12.61 3.29 13.87
C ALA A 90 -11.91 2.01 14.40
N HIS A 91 -10.76 1.68 13.84
CA HIS A 91 -10.03 0.50 14.30
C HIS A 91 -9.43 0.70 15.69
N PRO A 92 -9.64 -0.23 16.65
CA PRO A 92 -9.13 -0.05 18.00
C PRO A 92 -7.61 0.08 18.00
N GLY A 93 -7.10 1.18 18.56
CA GLY A 93 -5.68 1.48 18.64
C GLY A 93 -5.44 2.92 19.07
N THR A 94 -4.17 3.32 19.02
CA THR A 94 -3.76 4.70 19.27
C THR A 94 -3.29 5.30 17.95
N THR A 95 -3.84 6.46 17.59
CA THR A 95 -3.52 7.15 16.34
C THR A 95 -3.09 8.58 16.66
N THR A 96 -2.01 9.04 16.04
CA THR A 96 -1.62 10.45 16.05
C THR A 96 -1.48 10.94 14.62
N THR A 97 -1.94 12.17 14.34
CA THR A 97 -1.77 12.83 13.04
C THR A 97 -1.04 14.15 13.24
N TRP A 98 -0.11 14.43 12.33
CA TRP A 98 0.58 15.70 12.23
C TRP A 98 0.38 16.29 10.83
N ALA A 99 0.15 17.60 10.76
CA ALA A 99 0.43 18.36 9.55
C ALA A 99 1.95 18.56 9.44
N LEU A 100 2.51 18.26 8.27
CA LEU A 100 3.93 18.45 7.98
C LEU A 100 4.10 19.73 7.16
N TYR A 101 4.81 20.70 7.74
CA TYR A 101 5.31 21.88 7.06
C TYR A 101 6.79 21.66 6.77
N PRO A 102 7.16 21.25 5.54
CA PRO A 102 8.56 20.99 5.22
C PRO A 102 9.36 22.29 5.38
N GLU A 103 10.53 22.21 6.03
CA GLU A 103 11.39 23.37 6.30
C GLU A 103 11.73 24.18 5.04
N HIS A 104 11.78 23.52 3.87
CA HIS A 104 12.03 24.15 2.59
C HIS A 104 11.24 23.46 1.47
N GLY A 105 10.89 24.22 0.43
CA GLY A 105 9.86 23.93 -0.56
C GLY A 105 9.71 22.47 -0.98
N THR A 106 8.62 21.85 -0.53
CA THR A 106 8.10 20.52 -0.92
C THR A 106 9.10 19.35 -0.84
N MET A 107 8.62 18.13 -0.67
CA MET A 107 9.45 16.90 -0.77
C MET A 107 10.08 16.66 -2.17
N GLN A 108 10.04 17.65 -3.04
CA GLN A 108 10.46 17.60 -4.44
C GLN A 108 11.85 18.16 -4.67
N ASP A 109 12.45 18.90 -3.72
CA ASP A 109 13.84 19.36 -3.82
C ASP A 109 14.77 18.15 -4.06
N PRO A 110 15.35 18.01 -5.27
CA PRO A 110 16.20 16.88 -5.61
C PRO A 110 17.43 16.77 -4.70
N GLN A 111 17.94 17.90 -4.20
CA GLN A 111 19.15 17.95 -3.37
C GLN A 111 18.89 17.43 -1.95
N ARG A 112 17.65 17.59 -1.45
CA ARG A 112 17.26 17.17 -0.09
C ARG A 112 16.48 15.85 -0.06
N ARG A 113 16.01 15.37 -1.21
CA ARG A 113 15.22 14.12 -1.34
C ARG A 113 15.91 12.90 -0.71
N ALA A 114 17.23 12.78 -0.85
CA ALA A 114 17.98 11.67 -0.25
C ALA A 114 17.95 11.71 1.28
N ALA A 115 18.14 12.90 1.88
CA ALA A 115 18.07 13.10 3.32
C ALA A 115 16.64 12.83 3.85
N PHE A 116 15.62 13.31 3.13
CA PHE A 116 14.22 13.01 3.42
C PHE A 116 13.96 11.49 3.46
N HIS A 117 14.36 10.76 2.40
CA HIS A 117 14.15 9.32 2.35
C HIS A 117 14.91 8.57 3.44
N SER A 118 16.10 9.04 3.81
CA SER A 118 16.88 8.47 4.90
C SER A 118 16.16 8.63 6.24
N ALA A 119 15.70 9.86 6.56
CA ALA A 119 14.94 10.13 7.77
C ALA A 119 13.64 9.31 7.84
N PHE A 120 12.86 9.30 6.76
CA PHE A 120 11.64 8.52 6.70
C PHE A 120 11.91 7.01 6.82
N ALA A 121 12.98 6.50 6.21
CA ALA A 121 13.37 5.10 6.32
C ALA A 121 13.80 4.70 7.74
N ARG A 122 14.47 5.59 8.49
CA ARG A 122 14.79 5.36 9.91
C ARG A 122 13.52 5.24 10.75
N ALA A 123 12.57 6.15 10.56
CA ALA A 123 11.29 6.10 11.26
C ALA A 123 10.52 4.79 11.00
N LEU A 124 10.47 4.33 9.74
CA LEU A 124 9.84 3.06 9.39
C LEU A 124 10.58 1.85 9.95
N THR A 125 11.92 1.89 9.97
CA THR A 125 12.75 0.84 10.57
C THR A 125 12.52 0.75 12.07
N PHE A 126 12.50 1.90 12.76
CA PHE A 126 12.14 2.00 14.17
C PHE A 126 10.76 1.39 14.42
N ALA A 127 9.74 1.81 13.68
CA ALA A 127 8.36 1.32 13.80
C ALA A 127 8.26 -0.20 13.59
N GLY A 128 8.96 -0.75 12.59
CA GLY A 128 9.06 -2.19 12.36
C GLY A 128 9.75 -2.93 13.51
N GLY A 129 10.71 -2.29 14.19
CA GLY A 129 11.44 -2.83 15.34
C GLY A 129 10.64 -2.87 16.65
N GLN A 130 9.52 -2.15 16.76
CA GLN A 130 8.80 -2.02 18.04
C GLN A 130 7.94 -3.24 18.43
N ALA A 131 7.60 -4.11 17.48
CA ALA A 131 6.69 -5.23 17.72
C ALA A 131 7.22 -6.53 17.12
N ARG A 132 6.88 -7.66 17.77
CA ARG A 132 7.17 -9.01 17.24
C ARG A 132 6.33 -9.35 16.00
N ASN A 133 5.17 -8.69 15.87
CA ASN A 133 4.22 -8.85 14.78
C ASN A 133 4.08 -7.55 14.00
N ALA A 134 3.86 -7.62 12.69
CA ALA A 134 3.57 -6.44 11.88
C ALA A 134 2.20 -5.87 12.26
N GLY A 135 2.05 -4.55 12.19
CA GLY A 135 0.77 -3.90 12.45
C GLY A 135 0.82 -2.39 12.61
N VAL A 136 1.98 -1.79 12.90
CA VAL A 136 2.12 -0.32 12.85
C VAL A 136 1.87 0.14 11.42
N GLN A 137 1.07 1.19 11.27
CA GLN A 137 0.71 1.75 9.97
C GLN A 137 1.09 3.22 9.94
N VAL A 138 1.90 3.62 8.98
CA VAL A 138 2.30 5.02 8.75
C VAL A 138 1.66 5.45 7.45
N HIS A 139 0.79 6.44 7.51
CA HIS A 139 0.03 6.96 6.39
C HIS A 139 0.48 8.38 6.09
N VAL A 140 0.92 8.61 4.86
CA VAL A 140 1.26 9.96 4.39
C VAL A 140 0.23 10.35 3.36
N THR A 141 -0.48 11.45 3.60
CA THR A 141 -1.44 12.01 2.64
C THR A 141 -1.01 13.38 2.21
N HIS A 142 -1.23 13.68 0.93
CA HIS A 142 -1.02 14.97 0.31
C HIS A 142 -2.31 15.39 -0.36
N HIS A 143 -2.88 16.49 0.07
CA HIS A 143 -4.05 17.10 -0.51
C HIS A 143 -3.64 18.38 -1.23
N THR A 144 -4.21 18.59 -2.41
CA THR A 144 -4.03 19.81 -3.19
C THR A 144 -5.40 20.39 -3.49
N THR A 145 -5.56 21.67 -3.17
CA THR A 145 -6.78 22.45 -3.44
C THR A 145 -6.41 23.59 -4.38
N ALA A 146 -6.96 23.58 -5.59
CA ALA A 146 -6.69 24.58 -6.61
C ALA A 146 -7.84 25.60 -6.66
N ARG A 147 -7.60 26.80 -6.10
CA ARG A 147 -8.50 27.97 -6.21
C ARG A 147 -7.74 29.12 -6.86
N ASP A 148 -7.87 30.35 -6.36
CA ASP A 148 -7.06 31.50 -6.79
C ASP A 148 -5.56 31.26 -6.58
N CYS A 149 -5.22 30.51 -5.53
CA CYS A 149 -3.91 29.95 -5.27
C CYS A 149 -4.04 28.42 -5.10
N THR A 150 -2.96 27.69 -5.40
CA THR A 150 -2.88 26.26 -5.09
C THR A 150 -2.36 26.07 -3.67
N ASP A 151 -3.19 25.49 -2.81
CA ASP A 151 -2.80 25.10 -1.45
C ASP A 151 -2.40 23.62 -1.42
N HIS A 152 -1.40 23.30 -0.60
CA HIS A 152 -0.87 21.97 -0.42
C HIS A 152 -0.83 21.61 1.05
N THR A 153 -1.63 20.63 1.44
CA THR A 153 -1.62 20.10 2.81
C THR A 153 -1.00 18.71 2.81
N GLN A 154 0.06 18.52 3.57
CA GLN A 154 0.65 17.22 3.80
C GLN A 154 0.43 16.80 5.25
N THR A 155 0.01 15.55 5.47
CA THR A 155 -0.13 14.99 6.81
C THR A 155 0.55 13.64 6.92
N ILE A 156 1.10 13.37 8.10
CA ILE A 156 1.60 12.07 8.52
C ILE A 156 0.70 11.57 9.64
N THR A 157 0.05 10.44 9.44
CA THR A 157 -0.75 9.76 10.46
C THR A 157 -0.12 8.42 10.79
N VAL A 158 0.10 8.16 12.08
CA VAL A 158 0.56 6.85 12.53
C VAL A 158 -0.49 6.20 13.40
N HIS A 159 -0.81 4.95 13.08
CA HIS A 159 -1.72 4.12 13.83
C HIS A 159 -0.98 2.90 14.42
N VAL A 160 -1.13 2.71 15.73
CA VAL A 160 -0.68 1.55 16.47
C VAL A 160 -1.92 0.75 16.93
N PRO A 161 -2.18 -0.43 16.34
CA PRO A 161 -3.32 -1.26 16.74
C PRO A 161 -3.31 -1.65 18.21
N LYS A 162 -4.49 -1.76 18.81
CA LYS A 162 -4.67 -2.16 20.21
C LYS A 162 -4.04 -3.52 20.48
N GLY A 163 -3.23 -3.60 21.53
CA GLY A 163 -2.57 -4.85 21.95
C GLY A 163 -1.37 -5.27 21.11
N LEU A 164 -0.97 -4.48 20.10
CA LEU A 164 0.26 -4.75 19.35
C LEU A 164 1.52 -4.43 20.17
N ILE A 165 1.49 -3.30 20.86
CA ILE A 165 2.59 -2.73 21.65
C ILE A 165 2.01 -2.32 23.01
N SER A 166 2.73 -2.62 24.11
CA SER A 166 2.27 -2.32 25.47
C SER A 166 2.25 -0.82 25.78
N HIS A 167 3.15 -0.05 25.17
CA HIS A 167 3.28 1.40 25.37
C HIS A 167 3.23 2.14 24.01
N PRO A 168 2.04 2.23 23.38
CA PRO A 168 1.91 2.84 22.06
C PRO A 168 2.30 4.33 22.05
N ALA A 169 2.07 5.06 23.14
CA ALA A 169 2.44 6.48 23.27
C ALA A 169 3.94 6.71 23.06
N ARG A 170 4.80 5.95 23.74
CA ARG A 170 6.26 6.05 23.59
C ARG A 170 6.74 5.85 22.15
N VAL A 171 6.06 4.96 21.41
CA VAL A 171 6.38 4.70 20.01
C VAL A 171 5.98 5.89 19.15
N LEU A 172 4.80 6.47 19.39
CA LEU A 172 4.33 7.67 18.71
C LEU A 172 5.26 8.87 18.98
N ASP A 173 5.65 9.10 20.24
CA ASP A 173 6.58 10.18 20.62
C ASP A 173 7.95 10.03 19.92
N THR A 174 8.45 8.79 19.82
CA THR A 174 9.74 8.54 19.15
C THR A 174 9.63 8.76 17.64
N MET A 175 8.54 8.33 17.02
CA MET A 175 8.31 8.55 15.59
C MET A 175 8.08 10.03 15.28
N GLU A 176 7.42 10.78 16.16
CA GLU A 176 7.32 12.24 16.05
C GLU A 176 8.71 12.87 16.00
N GLY A 177 9.62 12.47 16.89
CA GLY A 177 11.01 12.92 16.88
C GLY A 177 11.76 12.56 15.59
N GLU A 178 11.58 11.34 15.07
CA GLU A 178 12.18 10.94 13.79
C GLU A 178 11.61 11.75 12.60
N PHE A 179 10.29 11.98 12.58
CA PHE A 179 9.62 12.75 11.54
C PHE A 179 9.86 14.27 11.65
N ALA A 180 10.18 14.79 12.84
CA ALA A 180 10.53 16.20 13.02
C ALA A 180 11.80 16.59 12.23
N SER A 181 12.65 15.61 11.88
CA SER A 181 13.78 15.85 10.97
C SER A 181 13.36 16.12 9.51
N LEU A 182 12.08 15.94 9.17
CA LEU A 182 11.53 16.25 7.85
C LEU A 182 11.02 17.71 7.75
N GLY A 183 10.79 18.35 8.90
CA GLY A 183 10.35 19.72 9.03
C GLY A 183 9.43 19.92 10.24
N ALA A 184 8.74 21.06 10.27
CA ALA A 184 7.85 21.37 11.37
C ALA A 184 6.61 20.46 11.35
N LEU A 185 6.40 19.75 12.45
CA LEU A 185 5.21 18.94 12.68
C LEU A 185 4.26 19.70 13.60
N THR A 186 2.99 19.82 13.19
CA THR A 186 1.93 20.40 14.03
C THR A 186 0.89 19.33 14.29
N PRO A 187 0.58 18.99 15.55
CA PRO A 187 -0.51 18.06 15.88
C PRO A 187 -1.81 18.50 15.19
N LEU A 188 -2.48 17.55 14.54
CA LEU A 188 -3.70 17.79 13.79
C LEU A 188 -4.76 16.77 14.22
N THR A 189 -5.97 17.25 14.48
CA THR A 189 -7.15 16.38 14.58
C THR A 189 -7.84 16.41 13.22
N PRO A 190 -7.86 15.32 12.45
CA PRO A 190 -8.52 15.30 11.16
C PRO A 190 -10.03 15.51 11.30
N ASP A 191 -10.60 16.31 10.41
CA ASP A 191 -12.05 16.42 10.28
C ASP A 191 -12.67 15.05 9.95
N PRO A 192 -13.95 14.82 10.30
CA PRO A 192 -14.67 13.60 9.91
C PRO A 192 -14.59 13.35 8.40
N VAL A 193 -14.55 12.07 8.00
CA VAL A 193 -14.64 11.71 6.58
C VAL A 193 -16.03 12.14 6.07
N PRO A 194 -16.12 12.91 4.97
CA PRO A 194 -17.40 13.30 4.38
C PRO A 194 -18.29 12.09 4.10
N ALA A 195 -19.57 12.16 4.45
CA ALA A 195 -20.51 11.08 4.21
C ALA A 195 -20.88 10.99 2.73
N VAL A 196 -21.08 9.79 2.21
CA VAL A 196 -21.55 9.62 0.83
C VAL A 196 -23.05 9.83 0.73
N THR A 197 -23.45 10.82 -0.07
CA THR A 197 -24.84 11.20 -0.35
C THR A 197 -25.39 10.48 -1.58
N GLU A 198 -24.56 10.23 -2.59
CA GLU A 198 -24.97 9.56 -3.83
C GLU A 198 -23.84 8.79 -4.50
N ARG A 199 -24.18 7.94 -5.48
CA ARG A 199 -23.23 7.01 -6.10
C ARG A 199 -23.46 6.87 -7.60
N GLY A 200 -22.37 6.93 -8.35
CA GLY A 200 -22.29 6.52 -9.74
C GLY A 200 -21.50 5.22 -9.92
N SER A 201 -21.42 4.75 -11.16
CA SER A 201 -20.64 3.56 -11.53
C SER A 201 -19.14 3.73 -11.30
N GLY A 202 -18.65 4.97 -11.33
CA GLY A 202 -17.22 5.30 -11.25
C GLY A 202 -16.85 6.35 -10.22
N TRP A 203 -17.81 6.86 -9.45
CA TRP A 203 -17.63 7.98 -8.52
C TRP A 203 -18.59 7.88 -7.32
N ALA A 204 -18.33 8.64 -6.26
CA ALA A 204 -19.24 8.84 -5.14
C ALA A 204 -19.42 10.36 -4.87
N GLY A 205 -20.65 10.80 -4.65
CA GLY A 205 -20.95 12.16 -4.18
C GLY A 205 -20.87 12.22 -2.66
N LEU A 206 -20.33 13.31 -2.14
CA LEU A 206 -20.11 13.57 -0.72
C LEU A 206 -21.10 14.61 -0.20
N ASP A 207 -21.29 14.65 1.13
CA ASP A 207 -22.16 15.61 1.83
C ASP A 207 -21.62 17.04 1.82
N ASP A 208 -20.34 17.23 1.48
CA ASP A 208 -19.72 18.53 1.22
C ASP A 208 -19.92 19.03 -0.23
N GLY A 209 -20.71 18.32 -1.04
CA GLY A 209 -21.04 18.69 -2.42
C GLY A 209 -20.01 18.27 -3.46
N ARG A 210 -18.90 17.62 -3.06
CA ARG A 210 -17.89 17.14 -4.01
C ARG A 210 -18.20 15.73 -4.51
N TYR A 211 -17.73 15.45 -5.70
CA TYR A 211 -17.72 14.12 -6.31
C TYR A 211 -16.31 13.57 -6.34
N VAL A 212 -16.12 12.32 -5.94
CA VAL A 212 -14.80 11.69 -5.85
C VAL A 212 -14.69 10.42 -6.68
N ALA A 213 -13.53 10.26 -7.30
CA ALA A 213 -13.09 9.00 -7.89
C ALA A 213 -11.67 8.70 -7.44
N THR A 214 -11.44 7.48 -6.95
CA THR A 214 -10.19 7.01 -6.39
C THR A 214 -9.65 5.81 -7.17
N ALA A 215 -8.38 5.88 -7.50
CA ALA A 215 -7.59 4.79 -8.05
C ALA A 215 -6.58 4.28 -7.01
N ARG A 216 -6.29 2.99 -7.06
CA ARG A 216 -5.09 2.42 -6.47
C ARG A 216 -3.94 2.55 -7.47
N ILE A 217 -2.76 2.94 -7.00
CA ILE A 217 -1.56 2.92 -7.81
C ILE A 217 -0.94 1.54 -7.71
N THR A 218 -0.90 0.80 -8.83
CA THR A 218 -0.46 -0.60 -8.86
C THR A 218 0.95 -0.79 -9.38
N ALA A 219 1.49 0.19 -10.12
CA ALA A 219 2.86 0.17 -10.62
C ALA A 219 3.42 1.60 -10.71
N TRP A 220 4.72 1.70 -10.49
CA TRP A 220 5.51 2.92 -10.66
C TRP A 220 6.57 2.69 -11.75
N PRO A 221 6.98 3.74 -12.47
CA PRO A 221 8.11 3.63 -13.39
C PRO A 221 9.39 3.23 -12.64
N GLY A 222 10.18 2.34 -13.23
CA GLY A 222 11.41 1.79 -12.62
C GLY A 222 12.55 2.80 -12.49
N GLU A 223 12.57 3.82 -13.34
CA GLU A 223 13.44 5.00 -13.24
C GLU A 223 12.54 6.23 -13.24
N THR A 224 12.71 7.07 -12.23
CA THR A 224 12.07 8.38 -12.20
C THR A 224 13.18 9.41 -12.17
N ASP A 225 13.18 10.32 -13.13
CA ASP A 225 14.05 11.52 -13.15
C ASP A 225 13.73 12.52 -12.01
N GLY A 226 13.12 12.04 -10.92
CA GLY A 226 12.38 12.86 -9.98
C GLY A 226 11.14 13.49 -10.62
N GLY A 227 10.26 14.05 -9.80
CA GLY A 227 9.18 14.90 -10.31
C GLY A 227 7.84 14.21 -10.57
N LEU A 228 7.61 12.98 -10.08
CA LEU A 228 6.28 12.36 -10.12
C LEU A 228 5.23 13.18 -9.35
N MET A 229 5.60 13.76 -8.20
CA MET A 229 4.64 14.55 -7.41
C MET A 229 4.24 15.86 -8.09
N PRO A 230 5.16 16.65 -8.69
CA PRO A 230 4.79 17.78 -9.53
C PRO A 230 3.85 17.40 -10.66
N LYS A 231 4.13 16.27 -11.32
CA LYS A 231 3.37 15.81 -12.49
C LYS A 231 1.99 15.24 -12.14
N LEU A 232 1.83 14.66 -10.95
CA LEU A 232 0.57 14.05 -10.51
C LEU A 232 -0.28 14.95 -9.60
N LEU A 233 0.36 15.78 -8.77
CA LEU A 233 -0.28 16.58 -7.71
C LEU A 233 -0.11 18.09 -7.86
N LEU A 234 1.01 18.58 -8.41
CA LEU A 234 1.24 20.02 -8.57
C LEU A 234 0.88 20.52 -9.98
N GLY A 235 0.14 19.71 -10.76
CA GLY A 235 -0.41 20.14 -12.04
C GLY A 235 -1.44 21.27 -11.82
N PRO A 236 -1.49 22.27 -12.72
CA PRO A 236 -2.39 23.41 -12.52
C PRO A 236 -3.87 23.00 -12.51
N GLY A 237 -4.64 23.62 -11.61
CA GLY A 237 -6.11 23.75 -11.73
C GLY A 237 -6.96 22.53 -11.39
N THR A 238 -6.46 21.51 -10.66
CA THR A 238 -7.32 20.40 -10.22
C THR A 238 -7.07 19.97 -8.77
N ASP A 239 -8.17 19.81 -8.03
CA ASP A 239 -8.18 19.23 -6.69
C ASP A 239 -7.81 17.75 -6.75
N ARG A 240 -6.83 17.34 -5.94
CA ARG A 240 -6.33 15.95 -5.91
C ARG A 240 -5.86 15.58 -4.52
N SER A 241 -5.99 14.30 -4.19
CA SER A 241 -5.35 13.71 -3.02
C SER A 241 -4.53 12.50 -3.42
N LEU A 242 -3.27 12.47 -3.00
CA LEU A 242 -2.45 11.26 -3.05
C LEU A 242 -2.19 10.80 -1.64
N ALA A 243 -2.18 9.48 -1.44
CA ALA A 243 -1.74 8.93 -0.19
C ALA A 243 -0.92 7.67 -0.37
N VAL A 244 -0.02 7.45 0.59
CA VAL A 244 0.82 6.27 0.67
C VAL A 244 0.74 5.70 2.09
N LEU A 245 0.33 4.45 2.18
CA LEU A 245 0.25 3.69 3.42
C LEU A 245 1.42 2.72 3.49
N TYR A 246 2.31 2.99 4.43
CA TYR A 246 3.48 2.20 4.75
C TYR A 246 3.19 1.29 5.94
N ARG A 247 3.48 -0.01 5.78
CA ARG A 247 3.34 -1.01 6.84
C ARG A 247 4.68 -1.71 7.04
N PRO A 248 5.56 -1.16 7.90
CA PRO A 248 6.87 -1.76 8.16
C PRO A 248 6.73 -3.14 8.79
N LEU A 249 7.55 -4.08 8.32
CA LEU A 249 7.59 -5.45 8.79
C LEU A 249 8.66 -5.62 9.89
N PRO A 250 8.38 -6.40 10.95
CA PRO A 250 9.40 -6.76 11.93
C PRO A 250 10.54 -7.53 11.28
N ALA A 251 11.75 -7.39 11.83
CA ALA A 251 12.97 -7.97 11.26
C ALA A 251 12.84 -9.46 10.86
N GLY A 252 12.26 -10.30 11.73
CA GLY A 252 12.05 -11.72 11.42
C GLY A 252 11.10 -11.96 10.25
N GLN A 253 10.11 -11.09 10.05
CA GLN A 253 9.18 -11.15 8.93
C GLN A 253 9.79 -10.56 7.65
N SER A 254 10.57 -9.50 7.77
CA SER A 254 11.34 -8.91 6.67
C SER A 254 12.28 -9.95 6.07
N ARG A 255 13.08 -10.63 6.89
CA ARG A 255 14.00 -11.70 6.44
C ARG A 255 13.27 -12.86 5.76
N ARG A 256 12.16 -13.34 6.35
CA ARG A 256 11.36 -14.42 5.74
C ARG A 256 10.75 -14.00 4.41
N SER A 257 10.22 -12.77 4.32
CA SER A 257 9.60 -12.27 3.09
C SER A 257 10.63 -12.06 2.00
N ALA A 258 11.82 -11.54 2.32
CA ALA A 258 12.94 -11.43 1.39
C ALA A 258 13.42 -12.79 0.88
N LYS A 259 13.53 -13.80 1.76
CA LYS A 259 13.86 -15.17 1.36
C LYS A 259 12.85 -15.72 0.35
N TRP A 260 11.57 -15.50 0.59
CA TRP A 260 10.54 -15.89 -0.37
C TRP A 260 10.69 -15.09 -1.68
N GLN A 261 10.88 -13.76 -1.61
CA GLN A 261 11.07 -12.86 -2.77
C GLN A 261 12.10 -13.41 -3.74
N ARG A 262 13.25 -13.78 -3.19
CA ARG A 262 14.33 -14.43 -3.91
C ARG A 262 13.94 -15.79 -4.49
N ALA A 263 13.31 -16.66 -3.70
CA ALA A 263 12.92 -17.98 -4.17
C ALA A 263 11.90 -17.93 -5.33
N ALA A 264 10.95 -16.99 -5.32
CA ALA A 264 9.99 -16.89 -6.43
C ALA A 264 10.58 -16.18 -7.66
N SER A 265 11.49 -15.22 -7.50
CA SER A 265 12.19 -14.65 -8.66
C SER A 265 13.04 -15.69 -9.36
N GLU A 266 13.72 -16.57 -8.60
CA GLU A 266 14.50 -17.69 -9.13
C GLU A 266 13.60 -18.76 -9.81
N ALA A 267 12.38 -19.00 -9.31
CA ALA A 267 11.51 -20.08 -9.79
C ALA A 267 10.55 -19.69 -10.93
N PHE A 268 10.18 -18.41 -11.08
CA PHE A 268 9.05 -18.00 -11.94
C PHE A 268 9.39 -16.96 -13.01
N VAL A 269 10.67 -16.62 -13.19
CA VAL A 269 11.12 -15.64 -14.18
C VAL A 269 11.98 -16.34 -15.23
N ASN A 270 11.41 -16.58 -16.41
CA ASN A 270 12.13 -17.15 -17.56
C ASN A 270 12.82 -16.06 -18.43
N ASP A 271 12.61 -14.79 -18.09
CA ASP A 271 13.19 -13.65 -18.78
C ASP A 271 14.49 -13.23 -18.08
N LYS A 272 15.62 -13.40 -18.78
CA LYS A 272 16.95 -13.15 -18.23
C LYS A 272 17.15 -11.70 -17.77
N VAL A 273 16.54 -10.72 -18.44
CA VAL A 273 16.63 -9.31 -18.04
C VAL A 273 15.90 -9.07 -16.72
N LYS A 274 14.72 -9.69 -16.56
CA LYS A 274 13.97 -9.63 -15.30
C LYS A 274 14.66 -10.40 -14.18
N GLN A 275 15.30 -11.52 -14.51
CA GLN A 275 16.07 -12.31 -13.57
C GLN A 275 17.28 -11.50 -13.05
N ASP A 276 18.07 -10.90 -13.94
CA ASP A 276 19.21 -10.06 -13.58
C ASP A 276 18.78 -8.84 -12.75
N ALA A 277 17.67 -8.18 -13.11
CA ALA A 277 17.11 -7.08 -12.33
C ALA A 277 16.64 -7.53 -10.93
N HIS A 278 16.06 -8.74 -10.83
CA HIS A 278 15.67 -9.33 -9.55
C HIS A 278 16.86 -9.72 -8.68
N ASP A 279 17.96 -10.19 -9.27
CA ASP A 279 19.17 -10.57 -8.55
C ASP A 279 19.86 -9.34 -7.94
N ILE A 280 19.96 -8.24 -8.71
CA ILE A 280 20.46 -6.95 -8.21
C ILE A 280 19.58 -6.43 -7.07
N ALA A 281 18.26 -6.45 -7.24
CA ALA A 281 17.32 -6.00 -6.21
C ALA A 281 17.35 -6.90 -4.96
N SER A 282 17.51 -8.21 -5.13
CA SER A 282 17.59 -9.17 -4.02
C SER A 282 18.89 -9.05 -3.23
N GLY A 283 20.03 -8.83 -3.92
CA GLY A 283 21.34 -8.62 -3.30
C GLY A 283 21.40 -7.35 -2.46
N THR A 284 20.91 -6.23 -3.00
CA THR A 284 20.79 -4.96 -2.27
C THR A 284 19.84 -5.08 -1.08
N THR A 285 18.66 -5.69 -1.27
CA THR A 285 17.71 -5.94 -0.19
C THR A 285 18.33 -6.79 0.92
N HIS A 286 19.09 -7.82 0.57
CA HIS A 286 19.76 -8.67 1.56
C HIS A 286 20.77 -7.87 2.39
N GLY A 287 21.61 -7.05 1.75
CA GLY A 287 22.57 -6.18 2.43
C GLY A 287 21.91 -5.21 3.41
N GLU A 288 20.85 -4.53 2.97
CA GLU A 288 20.07 -3.60 3.80
C GLU A 288 19.43 -4.29 5.01
N LEU A 289 18.88 -5.50 4.82
CA LEU A 289 18.29 -6.28 5.92
C LEU A 289 19.33 -6.79 6.92
N VAL A 290 20.56 -7.06 6.47
CA VAL A 290 21.69 -7.38 7.36
C VAL A 290 22.08 -6.14 8.19
N GLN A 291 22.02 -4.95 7.60
CA GLN A 291 22.25 -3.67 8.27
C GLN A 291 21.08 -3.20 9.16
N GLY A 292 20.04 -4.01 9.29
CA GLY A 292 18.92 -3.76 10.21
C GLY A 292 17.74 -3.01 9.59
N ALA A 293 17.71 -2.80 8.28
CA ALA A 293 16.56 -2.21 7.61
C ALA A 293 15.28 -3.05 7.76
N ALA A 294 14.13 -2.42 7.60
CA ALA A 294 12.83 -3.09 7.54
C ALA A 294 12.30 -3.17 6.11
N LEU A 295 11.74 -4.32 5.72
CA LEU A 295 10.87 -4.37 4.54
C LEU A 295 9.57 -3.64 4.86
N VAL A 296 9.05 -2.92 3.88
CA VAL A 296 7.82 -2.14 4.02
C VAL A 296 6.81 -2.59 2.98
N ASP A 297 5.63 -2.97 3.44
CA ASP A 297 4.48 -3.18 2.56
C ASP A 297 3.81 -1.83 2.28
N LEU A 298 3.57 -1.52 1.01
CA LEU A 298 3.14 -0.20 0.55
C LEU A 298 1.86 -0.31 -0.28
N ASP A 299 0.88 0.51 0.06
CA ASP A 299 -0.27 0.80 -0.79
C ASP A 299 -0.31 2.29 -1.10
N ALA A 300 -0.65 2.67 -2.33
CA ALA A 300 -0.79 4.07 -2.72
C ALA A 300 -2.11 4.29 -3.46
N TYR A 301 -2.72 5.45 -3.25
CA TYR A 301 -4.02 5.82 -3.78
C TYR A 301 -4.02 7.26 -4.28
N LEU A 302 -4.74 7.49 -5.36
CA LEU A 302 -4.99 8.80 -5.96
C LEU A 302 -6.49 9.05 -6.00
N THR A 303 -6.98 10.11 -5.39
CA THR A 303 -8.35 10.60 -5.51
C THR A 303 -8.35 11.88 -6.34
N VAL A 304 -9.24 11.93 -7.33
CA VAL A 304 -9.60 13.14 -8.07
C VAL A 304 -10.98 13.60 -7.64
N PHE A 305 -11.20 14.91 -7.71
CA PHE A 305 -12.45 15.55 -7.30
C PHE A 305 -13.12 16.23 -8.50
N GLY A 306 -14.43 16.40 -8.41
CA GLY A 306 -15.25 17.22 -9.29
C GLY A 306 -16.41 17.85 -8.52
N ASP A 307 -17.04 18.85 -9.11
CA ASP A 307 -18.26 19.50 -8.63
C ASP A 307 -19.56 18.88 -9.20
N SER A 308 -19.43 17.92 -10.12
CA SER A 308 -20.53 17.20 -10.75
C SER A 308 -20.09 15.78 -11.18
N PRO A 309 -21.04 14.87 -11.48
CA PRO A 309 -20.74 13.57 -12.07
C PRO A 309 -19.91 13.65 -13.36
N GLU A 310 -20.16 14.66 -14.18
CA GLU A 310 -19.47 14.90 -15.44
C GLU A 310 -18.01 15.33 -15.19
N THR A 311 -17.79 16.30 -14.31
CA THR A 311 -16.44 16.83 -14.06
C THR A 311 -15.54 15.85 -13.33
N VAL A 312 -16.07 15.03 -12.40
CA VAL A 312 -15.26 13.97 -11.78
C VAL A 312 -14.91 12.87 -12.78
N THR A 313 -15.79 12.58 -13.74
CA THR A 313 -15.54 11.59 -14.79
C THR A 313 -14.45 12.09 -15.75
N GLU A 314 -14.48 13.37 -16.11
CA GLU A 314 -13.42 14.01 -16.89
C GLU A 314 -12.09 14.05 -16.12
N ALA A 315 -12.11 14.44 -14.84
CA ALA A 315 -10.92 14.44 -13.99
C ALA A 315 -10.27 13.04 -13.89
N ARG A 316 -11.10 12.00 -13.81
CA ARG A 316 -10.67 10.59 -13.85
C ARG A 316 -9.98 10.24 -15.17
N TRP A 317 -10.55 10.68 -16.29
CA TRP A 317 -9.98 10.48 -17.62
C TRP A 317 -8.62 11.18 -17.77
N GLN A 318 -8.54 12.45 -17.39
CA GLN A 318 -7.30 13.23 -17.42
C GLN A 318 -6.22 12.63 -16.51
N ALA A 319 -6.58 12.17 -15.31
CA ALA A 319 -5.64 11.49 -14.42
C ALA A 319 -5.09 10.19 -15.05
N SER A 320 -5.92 9.43 -15.74
CA SER A 320 -5.49 8.22 -16.46
C SER A 320 -4.51 8.56 -17.58
N LEU A 321 -4.83 9.55 -18.42
CA LEU A 321 -3.94 9.99 -19.50
C LEU A 321 -2.59 10.52 -19.00
N THR A 322 -2.58 11.22 -17.86
CA THR A 322 -1.35 11.70 -17.24
C THR A 322 -0.54 10.55 -16.64
N ALA A 323 -1.20 9.61 -15.98
CA ALA A 323 -0.54 8.42 -15.42
C ALA A 323 0.08 7.55 -16.51
N ASP A 324 -0.64 7.30 -17.61
CA ASP A 324 -0.16 6.51 -18.75
C ASP A 324 1.07 7.14 -19.41
N ARG A 325 1.06 8.47 -19.60
CA ARG A 325 2.22 9.24 -20.08
C ARG A 325 3.46 9.05 -19.22
N HIS A 326 3.29 8.74 -17.94
CA HIS A 326 4.37 8.52 -16.97
C HIS A 326 4.56 7.05 -16.60
N ARG A 327 3.92 6.11 -17.32
CA ARG A 327 3.98 4.66 -17.05
C ARG A 327 3.60 4.30 -15.62
N ILE A 328 2.64 5.03 -15.06
CA ILE A 328 2.04 4.76 -13.76
C ILE A 328 0.73 4.03 -14.02
N HIS A 329 0.53 2.90 -13.36
CA HIS A 329 -0.70 2.14 -13.54
C HIS A 329 -1.70 2.53 -12.47
N LEU A 330 -2.84 3.07 -12.90
CA LEU A 330 -3.99 3.38 -12.06
C LEU A 330 -5.06 2.30 -12.21
N ASP A 331 -5.45 1.70 -11.09
CA ASP A 331 -6.55 0.75 -11.01
C ASP A 331 -7.75 1.45 -10.35
N TRP A 332 -8.72 1.88 -11.15
CA TRP A 332 -9.90 2.61 -10.68
C TRP A 332 -10.87 1.70 -9.93
N LEU A 333 -11.17 2.05 -8.68
CA LEU A 333 -11.90 1.18 -7.76
C LEU A 333 -13.43 1.37 -7.87
N ALA A 334 -13.97 1.12 -9.06
CA ALA A 334 -15.41 1.22 -9.33
C ALA A 334 -16.25 0.42 -8.31
N GLY A 335 -17.28 1.05 -7.75
CA GLY A 335 -18.12 0.48 -6.69
C GLY A 335 -17.50 0.41 -5.29
N GLN A 336 -16.22 0.79 -5.12
CA GLN A 336 -15.56 0.93 -3.80
C GLN A 336 -15.13 2.37 -3.51
N GLN A 337 -15.59 3.35 -4.30
CA GLN A 337 -15.11 4.74 -4.28
C GLN A 337 -15.16 5.38 -2.88
N HIS A 338 -16.23 5.15 -2.13
CA HIS A 338 -16.35 5.64 -0.76
C HIS A 338 -15.24 5.13 0.16
N ARG A 339 -14.95 3.83 0.12
CA ARG A 339 -13.89 3.22 0.94
C ARG A 339 -12.52 3.70 0.46
N ALA A 340 -12.34 3.73 -0.86
CA ALA A 340 -11.10 4.14 -1.50
C ALA A 340 -10.73 5.58 -1.13
N HIS A 341 -11.71 6.47 -1.08
CA HIS A 341 -11.52 7.86 -0.65
C HIS A 341 -10.91 7.96 0.76
N VAL A 342 -11.31 7.11 1.72
CA VAL A 342 -10.73 7.08 3.08
C VAL A 342 -9.21 6.91 3.04
N MET A 343 -8.70 6.09 2.10
CA MET A 343 -7.27 5.87 1.96
C MET A 343 -6.52 7.10 1.48
N THR A 344 -7.21 8.13 1.01
CA THR A 344 -6.60 9.42 0.66
C THR A 344 -6.80 10.49 1.74
N THR A 345 -7.37 10.12 2.88
CA THR A 345 -7.52 10.98 4.07
C THR A 345 -6.64 10.49 5.22
N PRO A 346 -6.35 11.30 6.24
CA PRO A 346 -5.61 10.87 7.43
C PRO A 346 -6.15 9.58 8.07
N HIS A 347 -7.47 9.37 8.01
CA HIS A 347 -8.16 8.18 8.53
C HIS A 347 -7.73 6.86 7.87
N GLY A 348 -7.08 6.90 6.71
CA GLY A 348 -6.53 5.72 6.04
C GLY A 348 -5.57 4.91 6.92
N ALA A 349 -4.88 5.53 7.88
CA ALA A 349 -3.91 4.86 8.76
C ALA A 349 -4.52 3.78 9.65
N SER A 350 -5.75 3.98 10.14
CA SER A 350 -6.42 3.03 11.02
C SER A 350 -7.06 1.88 10.23
N THR A 351 -7.16 2.00 8.90
CA THR A 351 -7.81 0.96 8.09
C THR A 351 -7.06 -0.36 8.17
N ARG A 352 -7.80 -1.49 8.19
CA ARG A 352 -7.15 -2.80 8.07
C ARG A 352 -6.55 -2.95 6.68
N LYS A 353 -5.37 -3.58 6.58
CA LYS A 353 -4.85 -4.04 5.29
C LYS A 353 -5.92 -4.87 4.58
N GLY A 354 -6.10 -4.67 3.27
CA GLY A 354 -7.14 -5.36 2.49
C GLY A 354 -8.57 -4.93 2.82
N ALA A 355 -8.77 -3.82 3.56
CA ALA A 355 -10.06 -3.16 3.67
C ALA A 355 -10.55 -2.60 2.32
N ILE A 356 -9.65 -2.51 1.34
CA ILE A 356 -9.95 -2.12 -0.05
C ILE A 356 -9.35 -3.20 -0.93
N LEU A 357 -10.17 -3.75 -1.82
CA LEU A 357 -9.84 -4.96 -2.58
C LEU A 357 -9.70 -4.70 -4.06
#